data_AF-A0AAU7T239-F1
#
_entry.id   AF-A0AAU7T239-F1
#
_cell.length_a   1.000
_cell.length_b   1.000
_cell.length_c   1.000
_cell.angle_alpha   90.00
_cell.angle_beta   90.00
_cell.angle_gamma   90.00
#
_symmetry.space_group_name_H-M   'P 1'
#
loop_
_entity.id
_entity.type
_entity.pdbx_description
1 polymer ?
#
loop_
_entity_poly.entity_id
_entity_poly.type
_entity_poly.pdbx_seq_one_letter_code
_entity_poly.pdbx_strand_id
1 'polypeptide(L)' 'MVEIQINSENFGAELQCSGSFVLGLHLEQYKLLDVVKIPDGTENFWVAYQNLRFTVSQETAEKLLRLGAINRKNLQS' A
#
# COMPACT_ATOMS: atom_id res chain seq x y z
N MET A 1 10.36 15.76 5.97
CA MET A 1 9.92 15.32 4.64
C MET A 1 11.07 14.53 4.05
N VAL A 2 10.88 13.25 3.76
CA VAL A 2 11.91 12.40 3.13
C VAL A 2 11.42 12.12 1.72
N GLU A 3 12.12 12.65 0.73
CA GLU A 3 11.90 12.29 -0.67
C GLU A 3 12.66 10.99 -0.94
N ILE A 4 11.93 9.92 -1.23
CA ILE A 4 12.53 8.63 -1.58
C ILE A 4 12.62 8.57 -3.10
N GLN A 5 13.83 8.72 -3.63
CA GLN A 5 14.11 8.53 -5.05
C GLN A 5 14.47 7.06 -5.27
N ILE A 6 13.57 6.29 -5.88
CA ILE A 6 13.80 4.87 -6.17
C ILE A 6 14.63 4.79 -7.46
N ASN A 7 15.93 4.52 -7.33
CA ASN A 7 16.81 4.27 -8.48
C ASN A 7 16.46 2.91 -9.10
N SER A 8 16.12 2.89 -10.40
CA SER A 8 15.75 1.71 -11.18
C SER A 8 16.90 0.73 -11.43
N GLU A 9 18.14 1.09 -11.07
CA GLU A 9 19.34 0.30 -11.36
C GLU A 9 19.56 -0.88 -10.40
N ASN A 10 18.91 -0.90 -9.23
CA ASN A 10 19.04 -1.98 -8.26
C ASN A 10 17.70 -2.71 -8.06
N PHE A 11 17.42 -3.70 -8.90
CA PHE A 11 16.36 -4.69 -8.66
C PHE A 11 16.72 -5.48 -7.38
N GLY A 12 15.94 -5.32 -6.30
CA GLY A 12 15.89 -6.32 -5.23
C GLY A 12 16.14 -5.86 -3.78
N ALA A 13 16.27 -4.57 -3.48
CA ALA A 13 16.35 -4.11 -2.09
C ALA A 13 14.97 -3.73 -1.53
N GLU A 14 14.47 -4.47 -0.53
CA GLU A 14 13.35 -4.02 0.30
C GLU A 14 13.82 -2.84 1.16
N LEU A 15 13.33 -1.64 0.85
CA LEU A 15 13.57 -0.45 1.66
C LEU A 15 12.52 -0.37 2.76
N GLN A 16 12.93 -0.73 3.98
CA GLN A 16 12.09 -0.53 5.17
C GLN A 16 12.19 0.94 5.63
N CYS A 17 11.21 1.74 5.23
CA CYS A 17 11.09 3.13 5.65
C CYS A 17 10.09 3.25 6.80
N SER A 18 10.46 3.93 7.88
CA SER A 18 9.57 4.29 8.98
C SER A 18 9.28 5.79 8.96
N GLY A 19 7.99 6.15 9.01
CA GLY A 19 7.55 7.54 8.99
C GLY A 19 6.26 7.75 8.20
N SER A 20 5.79 8.99 8.14
CA SER A 20 4.63 9.37 7.34
C SER A 20 5.06 9.73 5.92
N PHE A 21 4.36 9.20 4.93
CA PHE A 21 4.48 9.59 3.53
C PHE A 21 3.10 9.97 2.98
N VAL A 22 3.08 10.76 1.91
CA VAL A 22 1.85 11.13 1.20
C VAL A 22 1.90 10.49 -0.18
N LEU A 23 0.89 9.68 -0.49
CA LEU A 23 0.70 9.09 -1.82
C LEU A 23 -0.46 9.80 -2.50
N GLY A 24 -0.16 10.62 -3.51
CA GLY A 24 -1.17 11.26 -4.35
C GLY A 24 -1.57 10.33 -5.50
N LEU A 25 -2.86 9.96 -5.56
CA LEU A 25 -3.41 9.10 -6.61
C LEU A 25 -4.54 9.81 -7.35
N HIS A 26 -4.59 9.63 -8.67
CA HIS A 26 -5.78 9.92 -9.47
C HIS A 26 -6.86 8.87 -9.23
N LEU A 27 -8.13 9.22 -9.45
CA LEU A 27 -9.29 8.34 -9.24
C LEU A 27 -9.13 6.96 -9.88
N GLU A 28 -8.64 6.89 -11.12
CA GLU A 28 -8.46 5.61 -11.83
C GLU A 28 -7.35 4.73 -11.22
N GLN A 29 -6.39 5.33 -10.52
CA GLN A 29 -5.28 4.60 -9.91
C GLN A 29 -5.68 3.86 -8.63
N TYR A 30 -6.80 4.22 -7.99
CA TYR A 30 -7.32 3.48 -6.83
C TYR A 30 -7.67 2.03 -7.18
N LYS A 31 -8.09 1.77 -8.41
CA LYS A 31 -8.39 0.42 -8.92
C LYS A 31 -7.14 -0.48 -9.04
N LEU A 32 -5.95 0.10 -8.94
CA LEU A 32 -4.67 -0.61 -8.96
C LEU A 32 -4.17 -0.96 -7.55
N LEU A 33 -4.88 -0.53 -6.51
CA LEU A 33 -4.53 -0.83 -5.12
C LEU A 33 -5.09 -2.18 -4.71
N ASP A 34 -4.23 -3.05 -4.19
CA ASP A 34 -4.65 -4.28 -3.50
C ASP A 34 -4.64 -4.04 -1.99
N VAL A 35 -5.78 -4.26 -1.34
CA VAL A 35 -5.96 -4.13 0.11
C VAL A 35 -6.12 -5.53 0.70
N VAL A 36 -5.29 -5.87 1.70
CA VAL A 36 -5.26 -7.20 2.34
C VAL A 36 -5.26 -7.06 3.85
N LYS A 37 -6.12 -7.83 4.52
CA LYS A 37 -6.18 -7.89 5.98
C LYS A 37 -4.96 -8.62 6.54
N ILE A 38 -4.28 -8.02 7.52
CA ILE A 38 -3.16 -8.67 8.22
C ILE A 38 -3.74 -9.64 9.27
N PRO A 39 -3.35 -10.92 9.28
CA PRO A 39 -3.86 -11.94 10.19
C PRO A 39 -3.06 -12.01 11.51
N ASP A 40 -2.72 -10.85 12.10
CA ASP A 40 -1.93 -10.74 13.33
C ASP A 40 -2.76 -10.28 14.54
N GLY A 41 -4.08 -10.23 14.39
CA GLY A 41 -5.00 -9.72 15.42
C GLY A 41 -5.06 -8.19 15.50
N THR A 42 -4.29 -7.46 14.67
CA THR A 42 -4.38 -5.99 14.59
C THR A 42 -5.51 -5.54 13.66
N GLU A 43 -6.01 -4.32 13.87
CA GLU A 43 -6.96 -3.69 12.95
C GLU A 43 -6.30 -3.09 11.68
N ASN A 44 -5.09 -3.54 11.35
CA ASN A 44 -4.33 -3.01 10.23
C ASN A 44 -4.51 -3.83 8.94
N PHE A 45 -4.19 -3.18 7.82
CA PHE A 45 -4.25 -3.73 6.47
C PHE A 45 -2.95 -3.43 5.73
N TRP A 46 -2.51 -4.36 4.90
CA TRP A 46 -1.52 -4.05 3.86
C TRP A 46 -2.23 -3.47 2.64
N VAL A 47 -1.60 -2.44 2.07
CA VAL A 47 -1.95 -1.89 0.76
C VAL A 47 -0.73 -2.04 -0.13
N ALA A 48 -0.95 -2.64 -1.30
CA ALA A 48 0.05 -2.71 -2.35
C ALA A 48 -0.33 -1.82 -3.53
N TYR A 49 0.64 -1.06 -4.03
CA TYR A 49 0.54 -0.23 -5.23
C TYR A 49 1.81 -0.40 -6.06
N GLN A 50 1.71 -1.12 -7.19
CA GLN A 50 2.88 -1.46 -8.01
C GLN A 50 3.98 -2.12 -7.14
N ASN A 51 5.14 -1.48 -7.02
CA ASN A 51 6.28 -1.97 -6.23
C ASN A 51 6.31 -1.43 -4.79
N LEU A 52 5.25 -0.75 -4.34
CA LEU A 52 5.12 -0.22 -2.99
C LEU A 52 4.18 -1.09 -2.16
N ARG A 53 4.56 -1.37 -0.91
CA ARG A 53 3.70 -1.98 0.10
C ARG A 53 3.78 -1.15 1.37
N PHE A 54 2.62 -0.86 1.96
CA PHE A 54 2.54 -0.09 3.19
C PHE A 54 1.36 -0.55 4.04
N THR A 55 1.42 -0.25 5.33
CA THR A 55 0.36 -0.58 6.28
C THR A 55 -0.54 0.62 6.49
N VAL A 56 -1.85 0.40 6.53
CA VAL A 56 -2.86 1.42 6.85
C VAL A 56 -3.80 0.94 7.93
N SER A 57 -4.47 1.89 8.59
CA SER A 57 -5.56 1.60 9.53
C SER A 57 -6.80 1.06 8.82
N GLN A 58 -7.68 0.37 9.56
CA GLN A 58 -8.98 -0.07 9.05
C GLN A 58 -9.79 1.05 8.40
N GLU A 59 -9.89 2.21 9.05
CA GLU A 59 -10.64 3.36 8.52
C GLU A 59 -10.13 3.78 7.14
N THR A 60 -8.81 3.78 6.96
CA THR A 60 -8.17 4.12 5.68
C THR A 60 -8.42 3.02 4.64
N ALA A 61 -8.31 1.75 5.03
CA ALA A 61 -8.61 0.62 4.15
C ALA A 61 -10.04 0.67 3.61
N GLU A 62 -11.04 0.91 4.47
CA GLU A 62 -12.44 1.04 4.07
C GLU A 62 -12.67 2.20 3.10
N LYS A 63 -12.00 3.34 3.31
CA LYS A 63 -12.04 4.48 2.39
C LYS A 63 -11.47 4.10 1.02
N LEU A 64 -10.32 3.42 0.98
CA LEU A 64 -9.70 2.98 -0.27
C LEU A 64 -10.60 1.99 -1.04
N LEU A 65 -11.24 1.05 -0.34
CA LEU A 65 -12.18 0.11 -0.95
C LEU A 65 -13.40 0.82 -1.56
N ARG A 66 -13.94 1.84 -0.88
CA ARG A 66 -15.03 2.68 -1.43
C ARG A 66 -14.62 3.47 -2.66
N LEU A 67 -13.33 3.82 -2.78
CA LEU A 67 -12.75 4.51 -3.93
C LEU A 67 -12.40 3.56 -5.09
N GLY A 68 -12.58 2.24 -4.92
CA GLY A 68 -12.41 1.24 -5.98
C GLY A 68 -11.18 0.34 -5.84
N ALA A 69 -10.48 0.38 -4.69
CA ALA A 69 -9.41 -0.56 -4.41
C ALA A 69 -9.93 -2.00 -4.32
N ILE A 70 -9.06 -2.97 -4.65
CA ILE A 70 -9.40 -4.38 -4.72
C ILE A 70 -9.14 -5.03 -3.37
N ASN A 71 -10.19 -5.62 -2.78
CA ASN A 71 -10.04 -6.43 -1.58
C ASN A 71 -9.49 -7.82 -1.96
N ARG A 72 -8.23 -8.10 -1.61
CA ARG A 72 -7.63 -9.42 -1.82
C ARG A 72 -7.56 -10.19 -0.51
N LYS A 73 -7.80 -11.50 -0.59
CA LYS A 73 -7.66 -12.40 0.55
C LYS A 73 -6.21 -12.63 0.95
N ASN A 74 -5.28 -12.59 -0.02
CA ASN A 74 -3.83 -12.70 0.17
C ASN A 74 -3.11 -11.93 -0.96
N LEU A 75 -1.94 -11.36 -0.68
CA LEU A 75 -0.97 -10.94 -1.69
C LEU A 75 -0.12 -12.15 -2.07
N GLN A 76 -0.59 -13.00 -2.99
CA GLN A 76 0.32 -13.97 -3.60
C GLN A 76 1.18 -13.23 -4.63
N SER A 77 2.49 -13.23 -4.32
CA SER A 77 3.61 -12.77 -5.13
C SER A 77 3.62 -13.36 -6.54
#